data_AF-A0A9D7EVS9-F1
#
_entry.id   AF-A0A9D7EVS9-F1
#
_cell.length_a   1.000
_cell.length_b   1.000
_cell.length_c   1.000
_cell.angle_alpha   90.00
_cell.angle_beta   90.00
_cell.angle_gamma   90.00
#
_symmetry.space_group_name_H-M   'P 1'
#
loop_
_entity.id
_entity.type
_entity.pdbx_description
1 polymer ?
#
loop_
_entity_poly.entity_id
_entity_poly.type
_entity_poly.pdbx_seq_one_letter_code
_entity_poly.pdbx_strand_id
1 'polypeptide(L)' 'MRGAIGKEFVVKQYSYGAVITAYPDMSGVKSSAFQKVKQGAFAKAVEYAQSIVRNPVKKKAYAKKLKKENGCTMLR' A
#
# COMPACT_ATOMS: atom_id res chain seq x y z
N MET A 1 7.17 4.72 3.52
CA MET A 1 7.20 4.80 4.99
C MET A 1 5.78 4.69 5.53
N ARG A 2 5.51 3.88 6.56
CA ARG A 2 4.24 3.94 7.30
C ARG A 2 4.32 5.18 8.20
N GLY A 3 3.34 6.09 8.11
CA GLY A 3 3.40 7.38 8.80
C GLY A 3 3.38 7.31 10.33
N ALA A 4 3.03 6.16 10.91
CA ALA A 4 3.04 5.93 12.36
C ALA A 4 4.30 5.18 12.80
N ILE A 5 4.98 5.70 13.82
CA ILE A 5 6.16 5.09 14.45
C ILE A 5 5.73 4.59 15.83
N GLY A 6 5.92 3.29 16.08
CA GLY A 6 5.64 2.66 17.39
C GLY A 6 4.18 2.68 17.86
N LYS A 7 3.24 3.26 17.10
CA LYS A 7 1.90 3.69 17.58
C LYS A 7 1.97 4.73 18.72
N GLU A 8 3.08 5.45 18.82
CA GLU A 8 3.27 6.52 19.81
C GLU A 8 3.04 7.89 19.15
N PHE A 9 3.55 8.05 17.93
CA PHE A 9 3.43 9.28 17.17
C PHE A 9 3.32 9.03 15.66
N VAL A 10 2.79 10.03 14.96
CA VAL A 10 2.59 10.06 13.51
C VAL A 10 3.38 11.23 12.95
N VAL A 11 4.20 10.97 11.94
CA VAL A 11 4.93 12.00 11.20
C VAL A 11 4.11 12.39 9.98
N LYS A 12 3.66 13.64 9.96
CA LYS A 12 2.93 14.23 8.83
C LYS A 12 3.86 15.11 8.02
N GLN A 13 3.92 14.87 6.72
CA GLN A 13 4.68 15.69 5.78
C GLN A 13 3.75 16.75 5.19
N TYR A 14 4.06 18.02 5.46
CA TYR A 14 3.39 19.18 4.86
C TYR A 14 4.36 19.93 3.94
N SER A 15 3.86 20.84 3.11
CA SER A 15 4.69 21.65 2.22
C SER A 15 5.70 22.54 2.95
N TYR A 16 5.42 22.90 4.19
CA TYR A 16 6.28 23.74 5.05
C TYR A 16 7.17 22.93 5.99
N GLY A 17 7.10 21.59 5.98
CA GLY A 17 7.93 20.73 6.80
C GLY A 17 7.22 19.53 7.41
N ALA A 18 7.95 18.80 8.25
CA ALA A 18 7.45 17.62 8.95
C ALA A 18 6.93 18.00 10.35
N VAL A 19 5.72 17.53 10.68
CA VAL A 19 5.10 17.73 12.01
C VAL A 19 4.93 16.38 12.69
N ILE A 20 5.37 16.29 13.94
CA ILE A 20 5.18 15.12 14.80
C ILE A 20 3.91 15.33 15.62
N THR A 21 2.94 14.43 15.48
CA THR A 21 1.69 14.46 16.25
C THR A 21 1.54 13.17 17.04
N ALA A 22 0.91 13.22 18.22
CA ALA A 22 0.56 12.01 18.98
C ALA A 22 -0.26 11.03 18.14
N TYR A 23 -0.08 9.74 18.36
CA TYR A 23 -0.90 8.72 17.71
C TYR A 23 -2.35 8.84 18.20
N PRO A 24 -3.33 9.02 17.31
CA PRO A 24 -4.72 9.17 17.73
C PRO A 24 -5.25 7.86 18.31
N ASP A 25 -6.10 7.95 19.34
CA ASP A 25 -6.84 6.79 19.81
C ASP A 25 -7.86 6.36 18.74
N MET A 26 -7.59 5.21 18.13
CA MET A 26 -8.41 4.61 17.07
C MET A 26 -9.33 3.51 17.61
N SER A 27 -9.37 3.26 18.92
CA SER A 27 -10.13 2.16 19.53
C SER A 27 -11.64 2.26 19.29
N GLY A 28 -12.17 3.49 19.16
CA GLY A 28 -13.57 3.76 18.83
C GLY A 28 -13.93 3.61 17.35
N VAL A 29 -12.95 3.47 16.45
CA VAL A 29 -13.19 3.46 15.01
C VAL A 29 -13.57 2.05 14.55
N LYS A 30 -14.87 1.86 14.27
CA LYS A 30 -15.43 0.59 13.79
C LYS A 30 -15.67 0.63 12.28
N SER A 31 -15.01 -0.25 11.53
CA SER A 31 -15.29 -0.42 10.09
C SER A 31 -16.71 -0.90 9.86
N SER A 32 -17.43 -0.27 8.93
CA SER A 32 -18.73 -0.74 8.45
C SER A 32 -18.61 -2.08 7.71
N ALA A 33 -19.73 -2.78 7.51
CA ALA A 33 -19.75 -4.06 6.81
C ALA A 33 -19.13 -3.95 5.39
N PHE A 34 -19.50 -2.91 4.64
CA PHE A 34 -18.93 -2.65 3.30
C PHE A 34 -17.44 -2.34 3.34
N GLN A 35 -16.96 -1.60 4.35
CA GLN A 35 -15.53 -1.32 4.52
C GLN A 35 -14.75 -2.61 4.76
N LYS A 36 -15.26 -3.54 5.59
CA LYS A 36 -14.62 -4.84 5.83
C LYS A 36 -14.52 -5.68 4.56
N VAL A 37 -15.59 -5.72 3.75
CA VAL A 37 -15.59 -6.44 2.47
C VAL A 37 -14.53 -5.88 1.52
N LYS A 38 -14.48 -4.55 1.37
CA LYS A 38 -13.48 -3.89 0.52
C LYS A 38 -12.05 -4.07 1.03
N GLN A 39 -11.84 -4.00 2.35
CA GLN A 39 -10.55 -4.29 2.98
C GLN A 39 -10.09 -5.72 2.68
N GLY A 40 -10.99 -6.71 2.76
CA GLY A 40 -10.70 -8.09 2.42
C GLY A 40 -10.33 -8.28 0.93
N ALA A 41 -11.08 -7.65 0.02
CA ALA A 41 -10.77 -7.68 -1.40
C ALA A 41 -9.40 -7.06 -1.72
N PHE A 42 -9.11 -5.91 -1.09
CA PHE A 42 -7.82 -5.24 -1.24
C PHE A 42 -6.68 -6.07 -0.68
N ALA A 43 -6.85 -6.70 0.49
CA ALA A 43 -5.86 -7.59 1.08
C ALA A 43 -5.49 -8.75 0.14
N LYS A 44 -6.50 -9.40 -0.47
CA LYS A 44 -6.28 -10.46 -1.47
C LYS A 44 -5.54 -9.96 -2.71
N ALA A 45 -5.88 -8.76 -3.20
CA ALA A 45 -5.18 -8.16 -4.34
C ALA A 45 -3.71 -7.86 -4.02
N VAL A 46 -3.43 -7.33 -2.83
CA VAL A 46 -2.07 -7.06 -2.35
C VAL A 46 -1.28 -8.36 -2.19
N GLU A 47 -1.88 -9.41 -1.62
CA GLU A 47 -1.25 -10.72 -1.48
C GLU A 47 -0.86 -11.30 -2.86
N TYR A 48 -1.78 -11.25 -3.82
CA TYR A 48 -1.50 -11.66 -5.19
C TYR A 48 -0.34 -10.87 -5.80
N ALA A 49 -0.35 -9.53 -5.70
CA ALA A 49 0.71 -8.69 -6.21
C ALA A 49 2.07 -9.01 -5.55
N GLN A 50 2.09 -9.16 -4.22
CA GLN A 50 3.29 -9.55 -3.49
C GLN A 50 3.82 -10.93 -3.92
N SER A 51 2.93 -11.89 -4.19
CA SER A 51 3.31 -13.23 -4.66
C SER A 51 4.03 -13.21 -6.02
N ILE A 52 3.68 -12.25 -6.89
CA ILE A 52 4.34 -12.03 -8.17
C ILE A 52 5.68 -11.32 -7.95
N VAL A 53 5.69 -10.24 -7.17
CA VAL A 53 6.88 -9.39 -6.98
C VAL A 53 8.00 -10.15 -6.24
N ARG A 54 7.65 -10.97 -5.24
CA ARG A 54 8.62 -11.74 -4.45
C ARG A 54 9.27 -12.86 -5.24
N ASN A 55 8.58 -13.43 -6.24
CA ASN A 55 9.14 -14.50 -7.06
C ASN A 55 9.75 -13.92 -8.36
N PRO A 56 11.07 -14.00 -8.56
CA PRO A 56 11.73 -13.38 -9.72
C PRO A 56 11.27 -13.96 -11.07
N VAL A 57 10.89 -15.24 -11.11
CA VAL A 57 10.38 -15.89 -12.32
C VAL A 57 8.99 -15.36 -12.66
N LYS A 58 8.08 -15.31 -11.68
CA LYS A 58 6.74 -14.75 -11.85
C LYS A 58 6.79 -13.27 -12.21
N LYS A 59 7.67 -12.49 -11.57
CA LYS A 59 7.91 -11.08 -11.88
C LYS A 59 8.34 -10.87 -13.34
N LYS A 60 9.33 -11.63 -13.82
CA LYS A 60 9.78 -11.57 -15.23
C LYS A 60 8.66 -11.96 -16.20
N ALA A 61 7.90 -13.01 -15.90
CA ALA A 61 6.78 -13.45 -16.73
C ALA A 61 5.67 -12.38 -16.80
N TYR A 62 5.34 -11.78 -15.65
CA TYR A 62 4.33 -10.72 -15.57
C TYR A 62 4.79 -9.43 -16.26
N ALA A 63 6.07 -9.06 -16.17
CA ALA A 63 6.63 -7.92 -16.89
C ALA A 63 6.50 -8.05 -18.42
N LYS A 64 6.53 -9.27 -18.97
CA LYS A 64 6.27 -9.50 -20.40
C LYS A 64 4.81 -9.22 -20.78
N LYS A 65 3.86 -9.50 -19.88
CA LYS A 65 2.44 -9.15 -20.07
C LYS A 65 2.23 -7.64 -20.07
N LEU A 66 2.87 -6.94 -19.13
CA LEU A 66 2.78 -5.47 -19.03
C LEU A 66 3.28 -4.75 -20.30
N LYS A 67 4.36 -5.23 -20.92
CA LYS A 67 4.88 -4.68 -22.19
C LYS A 67 3.93 -4.87 -23.38
N LYS A 68 3.05 -5.88 -23.33
CA LYS A 68 2.11 -6.18 -24.41
C LYS A 68 0.90 -5.24 -24.41
N GLU A 69 0.54 -4.72 -23.24
CA GLU A 69 -0.69 -3.93 -23.06
C GLU A 69 -0.44 -2.42 -23.05
N ASN A 70 0.77 -1.96 -22.69
CA ASN A 70 1.11 -0.54 -22.73
C ASN A 70 2.50 -0.33 -23.34
N GLY A 71 2.58 0.33 -24.50
CA GLY A 71 3.77 1.00 -25.00
C GLY A 71 4.17 2.22 -24.15
N CYS A 72 4.16 2.09 -22.82
CA CYS A 72 4.55 3.13 -21.89
C CYS A 72 5.81 2.67 -21.15
N THR A 73 6.91 3.31 -21.53
CA THR A 73 8.28 3.13 -21.06
C THR A 73 8.39 3.30 -19.54
N MET A 74 9.00 2.33 -18.86
CA MET A 74 9.39 2.48 -17.46
C MET A 74 10.50 3.53 -17.35
N LEU A 75 10.21 4.63 -16.64
CA LEU A 75 11.20 5.57 -16.14
C LEU A 75 12.23 4.80 -15.28
N ARG A 76 13.50 5.08 -15.58
CA ARG A 76 14.71 4.59 -14.90
C ARG A 76 14.76 5.03 -13.44
#